data_AF-A0A317KFX5-F1
#
_entry.id   AF-A0A317KFX5-F1
#
_cell.length_a   1.000
_cell.length_b   1.000
_cell.length_c   1.000
_cell.angle_alpha   90.00
_cell.angle_beta   90.00
_cell.angle_gamma   90.00
#
_symmetry.space_group_name_H-M   'P 1'
#
loop_
_entity.id
_entity.type
_entity.pdbx_description
1 polymer ?
#
loop_
_entity_poly.entity_id
_entity_poly.type
_entity_poly.pdbx_seq_one_letter_code
_entity_poly.pdbx_strand_id
1 'polypeptide(L)'
;MPPSGPSGTDLAGVGALPVTTGLGLDGPAALDAARALLVATLTSGSADDPDAQGRVIIPASTLATLLGVAAVDLDPMQRLTVAPTFAAALTLLEEEIIRRSRIIADQEAATVFAVREECTFGEPLPQLLLIADVPDESWHTRLATAIRLGKNVDIGTVLIGAWLEGTTLTVASDGTTEGGDGERVAVLDTATTTDIMTMLAEAHGDAEPPTGRPVPAPARTQRVTATPVSDDGASAETERLGTAPQPADPQTESGTAPNDAAEPTQGGAGRRVHARVLGVPAILGTDGKPVRGLRAKSLELFVYLVVHRGGASLDDIMEAIWPDVTVSRAADRLSTCVANLRTTIRSVAQTGTEPSDDAPKIEPVVNTGGHYHLNSNLLQVDWWTAQDAYARVATAADDDTRLAHLRTAIAAASGGLADGSGYEWIDTDREHARRRLVKIYAQAAGLQADSDPAAALALYDTARALDPLSDELARRAMRTAARLGDAAGVRERLTALHRELDDAGIDIAPDTEELATSLLRDLANP
;
A
#
# COMPACT_ATOMS: atom_id res chain seq x y z
N MET A 1 4.37 -29.02 -18.83
CA MET A 1 4.08 -27.61 -18.48
C MET A 1 4.17 -26.78 -19.74
N PRO A 2 3.39 -25.71 -19.90
CA PRO A 2 3.72 -24.70 -20.91
C PRO A 2 5.16 -24.21 -20.65
N PRO A 3 5.92 -23.85 -21.70
CA PRO A 3 7.24 -23.26 -21.51
C PRO A 3 7.08 -21.98 -20.71
N SER A 4 7.98 -21.75 -19.75
CA SER A 4 8.05 -20.49 -19.01
C SER A 4 8.19 -19.33 -20.01
N GLY A 5 7.40 -18.28 -19.81
CA GLY A 5 7.52 -17.07 -20.63
C GLY A 5 8.91 -16.45 -20.54
N PRO A 6 9.32 -15.63 -21.53
CA PRO A 6 10.60 -14.93 -21.46
C PRO A 6 10.65 -14.03 -20.21
N SER A 7 11.80 -14.00 -19.54
CA SER A 7 12.04 -13.09 -18.41
C SER A 7 12.06 -11.63 -18.88
N GLY A 8 11.96 -10.69 -17.94
CA GLY A 8 12.15 -9.27 -18.25
C GLY A 8 13.48 -8.98 -18.92
N THR A 9 14.54 -9.66 -18.48
CA THR A 9 15.87 -9.57 -19.08
C THR A 9 15.91 -10.12 -20.50
N ASP A 10 15.20 -11.21 -20.79
CA ASP A 10 15.08 -11.74 -22.17
C ASP A 10 14.34 -10.76 -23.08
N LEU A 11 13.23 -10.19 -22.59
CA LEU A 11 12.43 -9.20 -23.31
C LEU A 11 13.21 -7.91 -23.60
N ALA A 12 14.08 -7.50 -22.68
CA ALA A 12 14.96 -6.34 -22.86
C ALA A 12 16.17 -6.60 -23.77
N GLY A 13 16.38 -7.86 -24.19
CA GLY A 13 17.52 -8.24 -25.04
C GLY A 13 18.83 -8.48 -24.27
N VAL A 14 18.77 -8.63 -22.94
CA VAL A 14 19.93 -8.92 -22.06
C VAL A 14 19.83 -10.26 -21.34
N GLY A 15 18.98 -11.17 -21.82
CA GLY A 15 18.73 -12.46 -21.18
C GLY A 15 19.96 -13.35 -21.05
N ALA A 16 20.91 -13.21 -21.98
CA ALA A 16 22.18 -13.93 -21.96
C ALA A 16 23.28 -13.21 -21.15
N LEU A 17 23.02 -11.97 -20.73
CA LEU A 17 23.94 -11.19 -19.89
C LEU A 17 23.75 -11.52 -18.42
N PRO A 18 24.83 -11.41 -17.62
CA PRO A 18 24.80 -11.89 -16.26
C PRO A 18 24.24 -10.81 -15.32
N VAL A 19 22.96 -10.47 -15.48
CA VAL A 19 22.26 -9.54 -14.57
C VAL A 19 22.32 -10.03 -13.12
N THR A 20 22.41 -11.35 -12.94
CA THR A 20 22.63 -12.04 -11.66
C THR A 20 24.04 -11.86 -11.07
N THR A 21 25.01 -11.34 -11.84
CA THR A 21 26.35 -10.98 -11.35
C THR A 21 26.59 -9.48 -11.31
N GLY A 22 25.54 -8.68 -11.46
CA GLY A 22 25.63 -7.21 -11.48
C GLY A 22 25.99 -6.69 -12.87
N LEU A 23 25.02 -6.01 -13.49
CA LEU A 23 25.16 -5.38 -14.79
C LEU A 23 25.26 -3.86 -14.63
N GLY A 24 26.37 -3.26 -15.01
CA GLY A 24 26.50 -1.81 -15.18
C GLY A 24 26.01 -1.37 -16.56
N LEU A 25 25.29 -0.25 -16.63
CA LEU A 25 24.86 0.41 -17.87
C LEU A 25 25.48 1.79 -17.92
N ASP A 26 26.35 2.01 -18.90
CA ASP A 26 27.01 3.29 -19.15
C ASP A 26 26.79 3.73 -20.60
N GLY A 27 27.18 4.96 -20.95
CA GLY A 27 27.04 5.51 -22.29
C GLY A 27 25.76 6.31 -22.52
N PRO A 28 25.59 6.85 -23.74
CA PRO A 28 24.57 7.87 -24.04
C PRO A 28 23.13 7.39 -23.85
N ALA A 29 22.86 6.09 -23.96
CA ALA A 29 21.53 5.51 -23.78
C ALA A 29 21.39 4.64 -22.52
N ALA A 30 22.29 4.78 -21.54
CA ALA A 30 22.24 4.01 -20.30
C ALA A 30 20.89 4.15 -19.57
N LEU A 31 20.38 5.38 -19.45
CA LEU A 31 19.08 5.65 -18.84
C LEU A 31 17.94 5.05 -19.67
N ASP A 32 18.02 5.14 -21.00
CA ASP A 32 16.99 4.60 -21.89
C ASP A 32 16.93 3.07 -21.83
N ALA A 33 18.10 2.42 -21.68
CA ALA A 33 18.20 0.98 -21.46
C ALA A 33 17.67 0.56 -20.08
N ALA A 34 17.98 1.33 -19.03
CA ALA A 34 17.44 1.09 -17.69
C ALA A 34 15.91 1.21 -17.66
N ARG A 35 15.34 2.20 -18.38
CA ARG A 35 13.87 2.31 -18.57
C ARG A 35 13.29 1.11 -19.30
N ALA A 36 13.94 0.66 -20.36
CA ALA A 36 13.50 -0.53 -21.09
C ALA A 36 13.52 -1.78 -20.22
N LEU A 37 14.55 -1.95 -19.38
CA LEU A 37 14.64 -3.05 -18.41
C LEU A 37 13.55 -3.01 -17.35
N LEU A 38 13.27 -1.83 -16.81
CA LEU A 38 12.15 -1.62 -15.87
C LEU A 38 10.83 -2.07 -16.51
N VAL A 39 10.53 -1.57 -17.71
CA VAL A 39 9.29 -1.90 -18.43
C VAL A 39 9.23 -3.38 -18.82
N ALA A 40 10.31 -3.93 -19.35
CA ALA A 40 10.37 -5.33 -19.77
C ALA A 40 10.16 -6.28 -18.59
N THR A 41 10.71 -5.96 -17.42
CA THR A 41 10.54 -6.76 -16.19
C THR A 41 9.12 -6.70 -15.65
N LEU A 42 8.47 -5.54 -15.73
CA LEU A 42 7.08 -5.39 -15.28
C LEU A 42 6.06 -5.92 -16.29
N THR A 43 6.43 -6.07 -17.56
CA THR A 43 5.59 -6.67 -18.61
C THR A 43 5.80 -8.17 -18.80
N SER A 44 6.82 -8.76 -18.16
CA SER A 44 7.10 -10.19 -18.31
C SER A 44 6.04 -11.07 -17.62
N GLY A 45 5.84 -12.28 -18.16
CA GLY A 45 4.90 -13.27 -17.65
C GLY A 45 3.43 -12.99 -17.98
N SER A 46 2.59 -14.01 -17.81
CA SER A 46 1.13 -13.91 -17.93
C SER A 46 0.47 -14.23 -16.59
N ALA A 47 -0.84 -14.01 -16.46
CA ALA A 47 -1.60 -14.39 -15.26
C ALA A 47 -1.50 -15.91 -14.95
N ASP A 48 -1.29 -16.73 -15.98
CA ASP A 48 -1.20 -18.20 -15.86
C ASP A 48 0.23 -18.70 -15.58
N ASP A 49 1.23 -17.81 -15.54
CA ASP A 49 2.64 -18.12 -15.28
C ASP A 49 3.24 -17.14 -14.26
N PRO A 50 2.95 -17.32 -12.95
CA PRO A 50 3.38 -16.39 -11.90
C PRO A 50 4.90 -16.37 -11.68
N ASP A 51 5.63 -17.41 -12.09
CA ASP A 51 7.09 -17.45 -12.02
C ASP A 51 7.77 -16.59 -13.10
N ALA A 52 7.07 -16.33 -14.21
CA ALA A 52 7.54 -15.39 -15.24
C ALA A 52 7.20 -13.93 -14.92
N GLN A 53 6.41 -13.64 -13.87
CA GLN A 53 6.00 -12.29 -13.49
C GLN A 53 7.08 -11.54 -12.70
N GLY A 54 8.09 -11.03 -13.42
CA GLY A 54 9.22 -10.30 -12.86
C GLY A 54 8.82 -9.15 -11.93
N ARG A 55 9.66 -8.91 -10.92
CA ARG A 55 9.48 -7.87 -9.91
C ARG A 55 10.69 -6.93 -9.89
N VAL A 56 10.47 -5.68 -9.49
CA VAL A 56 11.53 -4.67 -9.42
C VAL A 56 11.54 -3.99 -8.05
N ILE A 57 12.74 -3.84 -7.47
CA ILE A 57 13.02 -2.90 -6.38
C ILE A 57 13.83 -1.74 -6.97
N ILE A 58 13.42 -0.51 -6.68
CA ILE A 58 14.10 0.70 -7.19
C ILE A 58 14.13 1.78 -6.11
N PRO A 59 15.28 2.45 -5.87
CA PRO A 59 15.32 3.64 -5.01
C PRO A 59 14.50 4.80 -5.62
N ALA A 60 13.83 5.59 -4.77
CA ALA A 60 13.02 6.72 -5.20
C ALA A 60 13.82 7.74 -6.03
N SER A 61 15.09 7.97 -5.68
CA SER A 61 16.00 8.82 -6.44
C SER A 61 16.25 8.30 -7.85
N THR A 62 16.50 7.00 -8.01
CA THR A 62 16.72 6.37 -9.31
C THR A 62 15.45 6.39 -10.15
N LEU A 63 14.29 6.13 -9.55
CA LEU A 63 13.01 6.23 -10.26
C LEU A 63 12.75 7.65 -10.77
N ALA A 64 13.05 8.68 -9.96
CA ALA A 64 12.97 10.08 -10.38
C ALA A 64 13.97 10.41 -11.50
N THR A 65 15.17 9.85 -11.49
CA THR A 65 16.14 9.99 -12.60
C THR A 65 15.59 9.39 -13.90
N LEU A 66 14.94 8.24 -13.81
CA LEU A 66 14.38 7.58 -14.99
C LEU A 66 13.14 8.29 -15.52
N LEU A 67 12.18 8.65 -14.67
CA LEU A 67 10.85 9.10 -15.13
C LEU A 67 10.62 10.62 -14.98
N GLY A 68 11.56 11.34 -14.37
CA GLY A 68 11.41 12.75 -14.07
C GLY A 68 10.24 13.00 -13.12
N VAL A 69 9.45 14.03 -13.42
CA VAL A 69 8.29 14.44 -12.61
C VAL A 69 7.23 13.34 -12.53
N ALA A 70 7.09 12.52 -13.59
CA ALA A 70 6.10 11.46 -13.64
C ALA A 70 6.32 10.38 -12.55
N ALA A 71 7.52 10.28 -11.96
CA ALA A 71 7.77 9.37 -10.85
C ALA A 71 6.86 9.62 -9.63
N VAL A 72 6.39 10.86 -9.44
CA VAL A 72 5.55 11.25 -8.29
C VAL A 72 4.10 10.81 -8.46
N ASP A 73 3.62 10.76 -9.70
CA ASP A 73 2.22 10.49 -10.05
C ASP A 73 1.96 9.01 -10.37
N LEU A 74 2.97 8.16 -10.25
CA LEU A 74 2.82 6.72 -10.46
C LEU A 74 2.01 6.09 -9.34
N ASP A 75 0.89 5.48 -9.71
CA ASP A 75 0.11 4.67 -8.79
C ASP A 75 0.90 3.45 -8.31
N PRO A 76 0.67 2.99 -7.06
CA PRO A 76 1.34 1.81 -6.53
C PRO A 76 1.05 0.56 -7.38
N MET A 77 2.11 -0.16 -7.77
CA MET A 77 2.01 -1.42 -8.49
C MET A 77 2.51 -2.57 -7.63
N GLN A 78 1.83 -3.72 -7.65
CA GLN A 78 2.21 -4.89 -6.84
C GLN A 78 3.61 -5.43 -7.19
N ARG A 79 4.06 -5.25 -8.43
CA ARG A 79 5.34 -5.77 -8.96
C ARG A 79 6.49 -4.75 -8.92
N LEU A 80 6.23 -3.51 -8.49
CA LEU A 80 7.23 -2.44 -8.37
C LEU A 80 7.30 -1.96 -6.92
N THR A 81 8.44 -2.16 -6.28
CA THR A 81 8.72 -1.66 -4.94
C THR A 81 9.63 -0.44 -5.02
N VAL A 82 9.10 0.74 -4.66
CA VAL A 82 9.87 1.99 -4.60
C VAL A 82 10.38 2.18 -3.18
N ALA A 83 11.68 2.01 -2.98
CA ALA A 83 12.33 2.18 -1.68
C ALA A 83 12.70 3.65 -1.46
N PRO A 84 12.60 4.19 -0.22
CA PRO A 84 12.89 5.60 0.04
C PRO A 84 14.36 5.97 -0.22
N THR A 85 15.28 5.01 -0.07
CA THR A 85 16.73 5.19 -0.26
C THR A 85 17.38 3.95 -0.85
N PHE A 86 18.61 4.08 -1.37
CA PHE A 86 19.42 2.94 -1.80
C PHE A 86 19.66 1.94 -0.65
N ALA A 87 19.94 2.42 0.56
CA ALA A 87 20.14 1.56 1.73
C ALA A 87 18.91 0.71 2.05
N ALA A 88 17.71 1.31 1.95
CA ALA A 88 16.45 0.59 2.12
C ALA A 88 16.23 -0.43 0.98
N ALA A 89 16.52 -0.06 -0.27
CA ALA A 89 16.44 -0.96 -1.41
C ALA A 89 17.35 -2.18 -1.25
N LEU A 90 18.59 -1.97 -0.83
CA LEU A 90 19.56 -3.05 -0.60
C LEU A 90 19.14 -3.95 0.56
N THR A 91 18.55 -3.38 1.62
CA THR A 91 18.03 -4.17 2.75
C THR A 91 16.88 -5.08 2.31
N LEU A 92 15.93 -4.55 1.53
CA LEU A 92 14.83 -5.36 0.96
C LEU A 92 15.34 -6.47 0.04
N LEU A 93 16.39 -6.19 -0.76
CA LEU A 93 17.04 -7.19 -1.60
C LEU A 93 17.66 -8.31 -0.76
N GLU A 94 18.40 -7.97 0.30
CA GLU A 94 19.04 -8.92 1.20
C GLU A 94 18.01 -9.78 1.96
N GLU A 95 16.90 -9.19 2.38
CA GLU A 95 15.78 -9.92 2.99
C GLU A 95 15.20 -10.98 2.04
N GLU A 96 14.97 -10.62 0.77
CA GLU A 96 14.47 -11.58 -0.21
C GLU A 96 15.52 -12.66 -0.54
N ILE A 97 16.82 -12.32 -0.57
CA ILE A 97 17.90 -13.31 -0.72
C ILE A 97 17.84 -14.34 0.41
N ILE A 98 17.73 -13.90 1.66
CA ILE A 98 17.65 -14.79 2.83
C ILE A 98 16.39 -15.67 2.74
N ARG A 99 15.25 -15.05 2.44
CA ARG A 99 13.96 -15.74 2.34
C ARG A 99 13.99 -16.83 1.27
N ARG A 100 14.43 -16.52 0.05
CA ARG A 100 14.51 -17.50 -1.04
C ARG A 100 15.54 -18.58 -0.78
N SER A 101 16.66 -18.24 -0.15
CA SER A 101 17.66 -19.23 0.27
C SER A 101 17.07 -20.27 1.22
N ARG A 102 16.19 -19.85 2.13
CA ARG A 102 15.45 -20.75 3.02
C ARG A 102 14.48 -21.64 2.27
N ILE A 103 13.74 -21.09 1.30
CA ILE A 103 12.80 -21.87 0.47
C ILE A 103 13.54 -22.95 -0.34
N ILE A 104 14.67 -22.59 -0.96
CA ILE A 104 15.54 -23.55 -1.68
C ILE A 104 16.02 -24.64 -0.73
N ALA A 105 16.53 -24.25 0.45
CA ALA A 105 17.06 -25.19 1.44
C ALA A 105 16.00 -26.15 1.98
N ASP A 106 14.79 -25.66 2.25
CA ASP A 106 13.65 -26.47 2.72
C ASP A 106 13.21 -27.50 1.67
N GLN A 107 13.47 -27.25 0.38
CA GLN A 107 13.16 -28.15 -0.72
C GLN A 107 14.37 -29.01 -1.16
N GLU A 108 15.50 -28.93 -0.46
CA GLU A 108 16.76 -29.61 -0.81
C GLU A 108 17.25 -29.34 -2.26
N ALA A 109 16.83 -28.22 -2.85
CA ALA A 109 17.17 -27.83 -4.21
C ALA A 109 18.50 -27.07 -4.27
N ALA A 110 19.14 -27.06 -5.45
CA ALA A 110 20.38 -26.30 -5.65
C ALA A 110 20.15 -24.84 -6.10
N THR A 111 19.00 -24.55 -6.74
CA THR A 111 18.65 -23.24 -7.31
C THR A 111 17.14 -23.03 -7.31
N VAL A 112 16.69 -21.77 -7.46
CA VAL A 112 15.25 -21.45 -7.70
C VAL A 112 14.70 -22.17 -8.93
N PHE A 113 15.51 -22.34 -9.99
CA PHE A 113 15.06 -23.02 -11.19
C PHE A 113 14.67 -24.48 -10.92
N ALA A 114 15.47 -25.19 -10.12
CA ALA A 114 15.14 -26.56 -9.69
C ALA A 114 13.86 -26.59 -8.84
N VAL A 115 13.67 -25.63 -7.93
CA VAL A 115 12.43 -25.46 -7.15
C VAL A 115 11.20 -25.31 -8.07
N ARG A 116 11.29 -24.47 -9.10
CA ARG A 116 10.19 -24.24 -10.05
C ARG A 116 9.85 -25.48 -10.87
N GLU A 117 10.85 -26.26 -11.29
CA GLU A 117 10.63 -27.50 -12.06
C GLU A 117 10.07 -28.65 -11.20
N GLU A 118 10.51 -28.76 -9.95
CA GLU A 118 10.19 -29.89 -9.08
C GLU A 118 8.89 -29.68 -8.27
N CYS A 119 8.55 -28.43 -7.92
CA CYS A 119 7.42 -28.10 -7.05
C CYS A 119 6.32 -27.29 -7.76
N THR A 120 5.48 -27.98 -8.55
CA THR A 120 4.32 -27.39 -9.27
C THR A 120 3.34 -26.58 -8.41
N PHE A 121 3.26 -26.85 -7.10
CA PHE A 121 2.36 -26.16 -6.16
C PHE A 121 3.11 -25.31 -5.12
N GLY A 122 4.41 -25.04 -5.34
CA GLY A 122 5.22 -24.17 -4.48
C GLY A 122 4.78 -22.71 -4.57
N GLU A 123 5.28 -21.90 -3.65
CA GLU A 123 5.14 -20.45 -3.78
C GLU A 123 5.90 -19.98 -5.05
N PRO A 124 5.31 -19.12 -5.90
CA PRO A 124 6.01 -18.60 -7.07
C PRO A 124 7.17 -17.69 -6.68
N LEU A 125 8.31 -17.86 -7.34
CA LEU A 125 9.56 -17.17 -7.00
C LEU A 125 10.09 -16.35 -8.18
N PRO A 126 9.33 -15.42 -8.79
CA PRO A 126 9.72 -14.77 -10.05
C PRO A 126 11.04 -14.01 -9.97
N GLN A 127 11.68 -13.76 -11.12
CA GLN A 127 12.90 -12.97 -11.19
C GLN A 127 12.70 -11.61 -10.48
N LEU A 128 13.62 -11.25 -9.60
CA LEU A 128 13.62 -9.96 -8.92
C LEU A 128 14.84 -9.16 -9.33
N LEU A 129 14.63 -7.92 -9.79
CA LEU A 129 15.72 -7.02 -10.16
C LEU A 129 15.79 -5.82 -9.21
N LEU A 130 16.99 -5.53 -8.72
CA LEU A 130 17.33 -4.22 -8.20
C LEU A 130 17.78 -3.32 -9.36
N ILE A 131 17.12 -2.19 -9.57
CA ILE A 131 17.58 -1.13 -10.49
C ILE A 131 17.97 0.07 -9.64
N ALA A 132 19.23 0.50 -9.73
CA ALA A 132 19.75 1.61 -8.94
C ALA A 132 20.81 2.39 -9.72
N ASP A 133 21.12 3.60 -9.29
CA ASP A 133 22.37 4.26 -9.67
C ASP A 133 23.55 3.52 -9.02
N VAL A 134 24.75 3.57 -9.62
CA VAL A 134 25.97 3.06 -8.95
C VAL A 134 26.14 3.83 -7.63
N PRO A 135 26.13 3.14 -6.47
CA PRO A 135 26.21 3.82 -5.19
C PRO A 135 27.64 4.26 -4.89
N ASP A 136 27.80 5.07 -3.83
CA ASP A 136 29.12 5.44 -3.31
C ASP A 136 29.97 4.21 -2.97
N GLU A 137 31.30 4.34 -3.06
CA GLU A 137 32.26 3.25 -2.84
C GLU A 137 32.07 2.50 -1.51
N SER A 138 31.57 3.18 -0.47
CA SER A 138 31.27 2.57 0.84
C SER A 138 30.27 1.42 0.76
N TRP A 139 29.43 1.38 -0.28
CA TRP A 139 28.42 0.35 -0.48
C TRP A 139 28.86 -0.80 -1.37
N HIS A 140 29.97 -0.66 -2.10
CA HIS A 140 30.37 -1.62 -3.16
C HIS A 140 30.56 -3.03 -2.63
N THR A 141 31.28 -3.19 -1.50
CA THR A 141 31.51 -4.52 -0.90
C THR A 141 30.22 -5.21 -0.45
N ARG A 142 29.28 -4.44 0.12
CA ARG A 142 27.99 -4.97 0.59
C ARG A 142 27.12 -5.36 -0.61
N LEU A 143 27.02 -4.49 -1.60
CA LEU A 143 26.27 -4.73 -2.83
C LEU A 143 26.82 -5.93 -3.61
N ALA A 144 28.14 -6.03 -3.81
CA ALA A 144 28.77 -7.14 -4.48
C ALA A 144 28.55 -8.48 -3.76
N THR A 145 28.46 -8.43 -2.42
CA THR A 145 28.08 -9.61 -1.62
C THR A 145 26.63 -9.99 -1.84
N ALA A 146 25.70 -9.04 -1.84
CA ALA A 146 24.30 -9.29 -2.15
C ALA A 146 24.12 -9.86 -3.56
N ILE A 147 24.77 -9.28 -4.58
CA ILE A 147 24.77 -9.77 -5.96
C ILE A 147 25.23 -11.23 -6.04
N ARG A 148 26.37 -11.54 -5.41
CA ARG A 148 26.92 -12.91 -5.40
C ARG A 148 25.97 -13.92 -4.77
N LEU A 149 25.28 -13.55 -3.68
CA LEU A 149 24.31 -14.41 -3.01
C LEU A 149 22.99 -14.51 -3.80
N GLY A 150 22.57 -13.43 -4.45
CA GLY A 150 21.35 -13.33 -5.26
C GLY A 150 21.32 -14.25 -6.48
N LYS A 151 22.49 -14.56 -7.04
CA LYS A 151 22.62 -15.42 -8.23
C LYS A 151 21.87 -16.76 -8.12
N ASN A 152 21.92 -17.43 -6.98
CA ASN A 152 21.31 -18.76 -6.82
C ASN A 152 19.81 -18.71 -6.55
N VAL A 153 19.28 -17.51 -6.26
CA VAL A 153 17.89 -17.26 -5.87
C VAL A 153 17.10 -16.45 -6.91
N ASP A 154 17.61 -16.37 -8.14
CA ASP A 154 17.03 -15.61 -9.27
C ASP A 154 16.79 -14.13 -8.94
N ILE A 155 17.79 -13.53 -8.29
CA ILE A 155 17.83 -12.11 -7.95
C ILE A 155 18.99 -11.47 -8.71
N GLY A 156 18.68 -10.44 -9.50
CA GLY A 156 19.63 -9.70 -10.33
C GLY A 156 19.76 -8.23 -9.92
N THR A 157 20.78 -7.57 -10.46
CA THR A 157 21.04 -6.14 -10.21
C THR A 157 21.50 -5.45 -11.49
N VAL A 158 20.87 -4.32 -11.78
CA VAL A 158 21.20 -3.40 -12.87
C VAL A 158 21.58 -2.06 -12.25
N LEU A 159 22.77 -1.57 -12.57
CA LEU A 159 23.33 -0.33 -12.05
C LEU A 159 23.50 0.68 -13.18
N ILE A 160 22.98 1.89 -12.99
CA ILE A 160 23.16 3.01 -13.91
C ILE A 160 24.52 3.66 -13.58
N GLY A 161 25.48 3.49 -14.48
CA GLY A 161 26.88 3.86 -14.33
C GLY A 161 27.84 2.67 -14.46
N ALA A 162 29.14 2.97 -14.43
CA ALA A 162 30.19 1.97 -14.53
C ALA A 162 30.31 1.13 -13.24
N TRP A 163 30.14 -0.18 -13.36
CA TRP A 163 30.28 -1.14 -12.28
C TRP A 163 31.51 -2.03 -12.51
N LEU A 164 32.59 -1.75 -11.77
CA LEU A 164 33.89 -2.39 -11.98
C LEU A 164 33.98 -3.81 -11.43
N GLU A 165 33.09 -4.20 -10.51
CA GLU A 165 33.07 -5.54 -9.93
C GLU A 165 32.22 -6.54 -10.74
N GLY A 166 31.63 -6.11 -11.86
CA GLY A 166 30.81 -6.93 -12.75
C GLY A 166 30.97 -6.53 -14.22
N THR A 167 29.99 -6.86 -15.04
CA THR A 167 30.00 -6.51 -16.47
C THR A 167 29.38 -5.14 -16.65
N THR A 168 30.09 -4.20 -17.28
CA THR A 168 29.52 -2.90 -17.68
C THR A 168 29.35 -2.86 -19.19
N LEU A 169 28.14 -2.52 -19.63
CA LEU A 169 27.82 -2.30 -21.04
C LEU A 169 27.82 -0.81 -21.33
N THR A 170 28.52 -0.41 -22.39
CA THR A 170 28.37 0.92 -22.97
C THR A 170 27.26 0.85 -24.01
N VAL A 171 26.14 1.55 -23.77
CA VAL A 171 24.94 1.51 -24.61
C VAL A 171 24.89 2.74 -25.51
N ALA A 172 24.96 2.51 -26.81
CA ALA A 172 24.79 3.56 -27.83
C ALA A 172 23.31 3.97 -27.98
N SER A 173 23.07 5.11 -28.61
CA SER A 173 21.71 5.67 -28.81
C SER A 173 20.72 4.77 -29.56
N ASP A 174 21.20 3.77 -30.30
CA ASP A 174 20.37 2.78 -31.01
C ASP A 174 20.21 1.46 -30.24
N GLY A 175 20.72 1.38 -29.01
CA GLY A 175 20.69 0.20 -28.15
C GLY A 175 21.80 -0.81 -28.43
N THR A 176 22.71 -0.56 -29.37
CA THR A 176 23.90 -1.42 -29.55
C THR A 176 24.81 -1.32 -28.35
N THR A 177 25.40 -2.45 -27.94
CA THR A 177 26.28 -2.49 -26.76
C THR A 177 27.72 -2.84 -27.08
N GLU A 178 28.62 -2.17 -26.38
CA GLU A 178 30.03 -2.54 -26.27
C GLU A 178 30.31 -3.03 -24.85
N GLY A 179 31.10 -4.09 -24.71
CA GLY A 179 31.41 -4.72 -23.40
C GLY A 179 30.63 -6.01 -23.10
N GLY A 180 29.70 -6.41 -23.97
CA GLY A 180 29.06 -7.73 -24.00
C GLY A 180 29.37 -8.50 -25.29
N ASP A 181 28.78 -9.69 -25.48
CA ASP A 181 28.95 -10.54 -26.67
C ASP A 181 28.20 -10.01 -27.92
N GLY A 182 28.18 -8.68 -28.12
CA GLY A 182 27.54 -8.01 -29.26
C GLY A 182 26.01 -7.94 -29.16
N GLU A 183 25.46 -8.00 -27.96
CA GLU A 183 24.02 -7.93 -27.71
C GLU A 183 23.44 -6.52 -27.93
N ARG A 184 22.14 -6.46 -28.18
CA ARG A 184 21.41 -5.21 -28.33
C ARG A 184 20.38 -5.11 -27.22
N VAL A 185 20.41 -4.01 -26.49
CA VAL A 185 19.47 -3.73 -25.41
C VAL A 185 18.37 -2.83 -25.93
N ALA A 186 17.13 -3.11 -25.55
CA ALA A 186 16.03 -2.21 -25.83
C ALA A 186 16.31 -0.85 -25.17
N VAL A 187 15.94 0.25 -25.85
CA VAL A 187 16.08 1.61 -25.34
C VAL A 187 14.72 2.28 -25.41
N LEU A 188 14.27 2.87 -24.29
CA LEU A 188 13.01 3.61 -24.21
C LEU A 188 13.27 5.03 -23.71
N ASP A 189 12.71 5.99 -24.42
CA ASP A 189 12.70 7.38 -23.97
C ASP A 189 11.78 7.56 -22.75
N THR A 190 11.90 8.71 -22.08
CA THR A 190 11.14 9.00 -20.85
C THR A 190 9.63 9.00 -21.08
N ALA A 191 9.14 9.61 -22.17
CA ALA A 191 7.71 9.76 -22.41
C ALA A 191 7.04 8.42 -22.70
N THR A 192 7.62 7.62 -23.59
CA THR A 192 7.18 6.27 -23.90
C THR A 192 7.17 5.39 -22.66
N THR A 193 8.20 5.52 -21.81
CA THR A 193 8.28 4.77 -20.55
C THR A 193 7.17 5.18 -19.61
N THR A 194 6.95 6.49 -19.39
CA THR A 194 5.87 6.98 -18.53
C THR A 194 4.50 6.51 -18.98
N ASP A 195 4.21 6.56 -20.29
CA ASP A 195 2.95 6.08 -20.85
C ASP A 195 2.74 4.59 -20.55
N ILE A 196 3.78 3.77 -20.78
CA ILE A 196 3.71 2.32 -20.49
C ILE A 196 3.55 2.06 -18.99
N MET A 197 4.28 2.78 -18.15
CA MET A 197 4.18 2.63 -16.69
C MET A 197 2.79 3.03 -16.17
N THR A 198 2.17 4.06 -16.76
CA THR A 198 0.79 4.45 -16.46
C THR A 198 -0.18 3.35 -16.86
N MET A 199 -0.07 2.83 -18.09
CA MET A 199 -0.89 1.69 -18.54
C MET A 199 -0.71 0.44 -17.67
N LEU A 200 0.52 0.16 -17.23
CA LEU A 200 0.80 -0.97 -16.33
C LEU A 200 0.25 -0.74 -14.93
N ALA A 201 0.26 0.49 -14.43
CA ALA A 201 -0.36 0.81 -13.16
C ALA A 201 -1.89 0.66 -13.21
N GLU A 202 -2.52 1.05 -14.32
CA GLU A 202 -3.94 0.80 -14.58
C GLU A 202 -4.27 -0.69 -14.73
N ALA A 203 -3.39 -1.47 -15.35
CA ALA A 203 -3.60 -2.90 -15.59
C ALA A 203 -3.28 -3.80 -14.37
N HIS A 204 -2.34 -3.38 -13.50
CA HIS A 204 -1.99 -4.07 -12.27
C HIS A 204 -2.75 -3.56 -11.03
N GLY A 205 -3.33 -2.36 -11.10
CA GLY A 205 -4.37 -1.89 -10.20
C GLY A 205 -5.73 -2.46 -10.63
N ASP A 206 -6.68 -2.61 -9.71
CA ASP A 206 -8.05 -3.01 -10.06
C ASP A 206 -8.72 -1.92 -10.93
N ALA A 207 -8.52 -2.01 -12.25
CA ALA A 207 -9.52 -1.64 -13.23
C ALA A 207 -10.33 -2.90 -13.56
N GLU A 208 -11.47 -3.08 -12.89
CA GLU A 208 -12.50 -3.97 -13.42
C GLU A 208 -12.91 -3.44 -14.82
N PRO A 209 -13.06 -4.30 -15.84
CA PRO A 209 -13.59 -3.87 -17.13
C PRO A 209 -14.96 -3.22 -16.92
N PRO A 210 -15.36 -2.20 -17.68
CA PRO A 210 -16.69 -1.62 -17.54
C PRO A 210 -17.75 -2.68 -17.89
N THR A 211 -18.30 -3.34 -16.86
CA THR A 211 -19.49 -4.16 -16.96
C THR A 211 -20.70 -3.23 -17.02
N GLY A 212 -20.95 -2.67 -18.21
CA GLY A 212 -22.12 -1.80 -18.34
C GLY A 212 -22.23 -0.93 -19.58
N ARG A 213 -22.00 -1.46 -20.78
CA ARG A 213 -22.70 -0.92 -21.96
C ARG A 213 -23.15 -2.06 -22.87
N PRO A 214 -24.44 -2.15 -23.23
CA PRO A 214 -24.89 -3.19 -24.14
C PRO A 214 -24.30 -2.93 -25.53
N VAL A 215 -23.43 -3.83 -25.97
CA VAL A 215 -23.01 -3.91 -27.38
C VAL A 215 -24.18 -4.52 -28.18
N PRO A 216 -24.67 -3.89 -29.25
CA PRO A 216 -25.68 -4.51 -30.11
C PRO A 216 -25.06 -5.72 -30.81
N ALA A 217 -25.74 -6.86 -30.74
CA ALA A 217 -25.30 -8.11 -31.34
C ALA A 217 -24.99 -7.94 -32.85
N PRO A 218 -23.85 -8.46 -33.36
CA PRO A 218 -23.63 -8.53 -34.80
C PRO A 218 -24.53 -9.60 -35.41
N ALA A 219 -25.28 -9.21 -36.44
CA ALA A 219 -26.09 -10.10 -37.26
C ALA A 219 -25.24 -11.21 -37.87
N ARG A 220 -25.58 -12.47 -37.56
CA ARG A 220 -25.00 -13.64 -38.22
C ARG A 220 -25.51 -13.70 -39.67
N THR A 221 -24.64 -13.37 -40.62
CA THR A 221 -24.76 -13.82 -42.01
C THR A 221 -24.75 -15.35 -42.06
N GLN A 222 -25.87 -15.92 -42.50
CA GLN A 222 -26.01 -17.35 -42.79
C GLN A 222 -25.06 -17.77 -43.92
N ARG A 223 -24.23 -18.78 -43.65
CA ARG A 223 -23.53 -19.55 -44.66
C ARG A 223 -24.29 -20.87 -44.83
N VAL A 224 -24.86 -21.05 -46.01
CA VAL A 224 -25.58 -22.24 -46.46
C VAL A 224 -24.62 -23.41 -46.63
N THR A 225 -24.89 -24.55 -45.98
CA THR A 225 -24.65 -25.88 -46.58
C THR A 225 -25.43 -27.01 -45.87
N ALA A 226 -26.29 -27.65 -46.66
CA ALA A 226 -26.74 -29.05 -46.73
C ALA A 226 -26.97 -29.91 -45.46
N THR A 227 -28.21 -30.40 -45.38
CA THR A 227 -28.76 -31.55 -44.64
C THR A 227 -28.12 -32.91 -45.00
N PRO A 228 -28.19 -33.94 -44.12
CA PRO A 228 -29.33 -34.89 -44.06
C PRO A 228 -29.84 -35.14 -42.63
N VAL A 229 -31.16 -35.14 -42.34
CA VAL A 229 -32.21 -36.17 -42.48
C VAL A 229 -32.29 -37.17 -41.30
N SER A 230 -33.54 -37.30 -40.80
CA SER A 230 -34.14 -38.30 -39.88
C SER A 230 -33.85 -38.14 -38.39
N ASP A 231 -34.78 -38.32 -37.47
CA ASP A 231 -36.21 -38.69 -37.44
C ASP A 231 -36.72 -38.14 -36.10
N ASP A 232 -37.79 -37.36 -36.08
CA ASP A 232 -39.17 -37.78 -35.79
C ASP A 232 -39.39 -38.29 -34.35
N GLY A 233 -40.37 -37.72 -33.65
CA GLY A 233 -40.76 -38.21 -32.33
C GLY A 233 -41.28 -37.21 -31.30
N ALA A 234 -42.32 -36.46 -31.64
CA ALA A 234 -43.50 -36.19 -30.81
C ALA A 234 -43.36 -35.51 -29.40
N SER A 235 -43.79 -34.25 -29.40
CA SER A 235 -44.94 -33.73 -28.63
C SER A 235 -44.90 -33.58 -27.10
N ALA A 236 -44.82 -32.29 -26.72
CA ALA A 236 -45.79 -31.56 -25.89
C ALA A 236 -45.90 -31.90 -24.39
N GLU A 237 -45.26 -31.05 -23.60
CA GLU A 237 -45.77 -30.57 -22.31
C GLU A 237 -47.17 -29.95 -22.47
N THR A 238 -48.09 -30.21 -21.53
CA THR A 238 -48.76 -29.13 -20.79
C THR A 238 -49.54 -29.65 -19.56
N GLU A 239 -49.47 -28.85 -18.48
CA GLU A 239 -50.51 -28.63 -17.43
C GLU A 239 -50.74 -29.73 -16.37
N ARG A 240 -51.14 -29.47 -15.11
CA ARG A 240 -51.31 -28.31 -14.21
C ARG A 240 -51.69 -28.93 -12.84
N LEU A 241 -51.36 -28.22 -11.76
CA LEU A 241 -52.02 -28.18 -10.43
C LEU A 241 -52.62 -29.46 -9.78
N GLY A 242 -52.04 -29.83 -8.62
CA GLY A 242 -52.76 -29.69 -7.34
C GLY A 242 -53.37 -30.93 -6.67
N THR A 243 -52.99 -31.10 -5.39
CA THR A 243 -53.78 -31.63 -4.24
C THR A 243 -53.44 -33.04 -3.73
N ALA A 244 -52.93 -33.07 -2.49
CA ALA A 244 -52.64 -34.23 -1.62
C ALA A 244 -53.94 -34.81 -0.97
N PRO A 245 -53.92 -35.97 -0.28
CA PRO A 245 -53.48 -36.02 1.14
C PRO A 245 -52.83 -37.34 1.65
N GLN A 246 -52.08 -37.20 2.76
CA GLN A 246 -51.43 -38.19 3.66
C GLN A 246 -52.45 -39.07 4.44
N PRO A 247 -52.07 -40.15 5.18
CA PRO A 247 -51.29 -40.12 6.46
C PRO A 247 -50.30 -41.30 6.61
N ALA A 248 -49.26 -41.27 7.45
CA ALA A 248 -49.36 -41.36 8.91
C ALA A 248 -48.06 -40.93 9.63
N ASP A 249 -48.24 -40.04 10.61
CA ASP A 249 -47.34 -39.70 11.71
C ASP A 249 -47.51 -40.70 12.89
N PRO A 250 -46.61 -40.66 13.88
CA PRO A 250 -46.93 -39.96 15.14
C PRO A 250 -45.83 -38.94 15.50
N GLN A 251 -46.16 -37.65 15.53
CA GLN A 251 -46.59 -36.83 16.69
C GLN A 251 -45.55 -36.66 17.81
N THR A 252 -44.89 -35.50 17.89
CA THR A 252 -45.19 -34.29 18.73
C THR A 252 -44.89 -34.51 20.22
N GLU A 253 -44.16 -33.62 20.92
CA GLU A 253 -44.71 -32.37 21.45
C GLU A 253 -43.67 -31.23 21.62
N SER A 254 -44.18 -30.02 21.47
CA SER A 254 -43.50 -28.71 21.54
C SER A 254 -43.34 -28.19 22.97
N GLY A 255 -42.38 -27.29 23.18
CA GLY A 255 -42.38 -26.41 24.35
C GLY A 255 -41.12 -25.54 24.51
N THR A 256 -41.22 -24.27 24.08
CA THR A 256 -40.64 -23.02 24.62
C THR A 256 -39.20 -22.98 25.20
N ALA A 257 -38.41 -22.02 24.67
CA ALA A 257 -37.04 -21.57 24.99
C ALA A 257 -36.43 -21.91 26.38
N PRO A 258 -35.11 -22.19 26.41
CA PRO A 258 -34.19 -21.16 26.89
C PRO A 258 -32.84 -21.08 26.14
N ASN A 259 -32.24 -19.91 26.29
CA ASN A 259 -30.83 -19.51 26.32
C ASN A 259 -29.72 -20.60 26.21
N ASP A 260 -28.60 -20.14 25.66
CA ASP A 260 -27.22 -20.68 25.68
C ASP A 260 -26.68 -21.53 24.51
N ALA A 261 -25.68 -20.89 23.88
CA ALA A 261 -24.35 -21.40 23.54
C ALA A 261 -24.15 -22.24 22.26
N ALA A 262 -23.61 -21.56 21.25
CA ALA A 262 -22.24 -21.85 20.80
C ALA A 262 -21.65 -20.59 20.14
N GLU A 263 -21.18 -19.67 20.98
CA GLU A 263 -20.22 -18.65 20.56
C GLU A 263 -18.97 -19.36 19.99
N PRO A 264 -18.40 -18.89 18.86
CA PRO A 264 -17.04 -19.26 18.52
C PRO A 264 -16.11 -18.67 19.58
N THR A 265 -15.49 -19.59 20.32
CA THR A 265 -14.47 -19.41 21.35
C THR A 265 -13.58 -18.17 21.13
N GLN A 266 -13.87 -17.08 21.83
CA GLN A 266 -12.90 -16.01 22.06
C GLN A 266 -11.82 -16.53 23.01
N GLY A 267 -10.76 -17.09 22.43
CA GLY A 267 -9.54 -17.41 23.16
C GLY A 267 -8.84 -16.14 23.61
N GLY A 268 -9.07 -15.75 24.87
CA GLY A 268 -8.20 -14.89 25.70
C GLY A 268 -7.43 -13.78 25.00
N ALA A 269 -8.11 -12.80 24.41
CA ALA A 269 -7.46 -11.55 24.02
C ALA A 269 -7.08 -10.77 25.28
N GLY A 270 -5.80 -10.84 25.68
CA GLY A 270 -5.27 -9.96 26.72
C GLY A 270 -5.64 -8.51 26.41
N ARG A 271 -6.17 -7.79 27.41
CA ARG A 271 -6.67 -6.42 27.24
C ARG A 271 -5.54 -5.52 26.73
N ARG A 272 -5.65 -5.06 25.48
CA ARG A 272 -4.69 -4.13 24.87
C ARG A 272 -4.77 -2.77 25.55
N VAL A 273 -3.63 -2.10 25.66
CA VAL A 273 -3.54 -0.72 26.15
C VAL A 273 -3.84 0.22 24.99
N HIS A 274 -4.89 1.03 25.13
CA HIS A 274 -5.24 2.02 24.13
C HIS A 274 -4.33 3.25 24.24
N ALA A 275 -3.97 3.81 23.11
CA ALA A 275 -3.26 5.08 23.06
C ALA A 275 -3.73 5.93 21.89
N ARG A 276 -3.61 7.24 22.07
CA ARG A 276 -4.01 8.26 21.12
C ARG A 276 -2.80 9.08 20.69
N VAL A 277 -2.65 9.27 19.39
CA VAL A 277 -1.71 10.23 18.78
C VAL A 277 -2.37 11.09 17.71
N LEU A 278 -3.60 10.82 17.25
CA LEU A 278 -4.37 11.70 16.39
C LEU A 278 -5.16 12.67 17.28
N GLY A 279 -4.57 13.83 17.53
CA GLY A 279 -4.93 14.80 18.57
C GLY A 279 -3.84 14.89 19.62
N VAL A 280 -4.19 15.30 20.84
CA VAL A 280 -3.23 15.42 21.94
C VAL A 280 -2.73 14.02 22.37
N PRO A 281 -1.41 13.74 22.26
CA PRO A 281 -0.85 12.43 22.55
C PRO A 281 -1.11 11.96 23.99
N ALA A 282 -1.59 10.73 24.14
CA ALA A 282 -1.84 10.14 25.46
C ALA A 282 -1.86 8.61 25.42
N ILE A 283 -1.35 7.99 26.48
CA ILE A 283 -1.69 6.61 26.83
C ILE A 283 -2.99 6.66 27.64
N LEU A 284 -3.96 5.82 27.29
CA LEU A 284 -5.28 5.83 27.90
C LEU A 284 -5.39 4.74 28.96
N GLY A 285 -5.94 5.13 30.11
CA GLY A 285 -6.36 4.23 31.15
C GLY A 285 -7.60 3.45 30.71
N THR A 286 -8.03 2.54 31.55
CA THR A 286 -9.14 1.63 31.24
C THR A 286 -10.49 2.30 31.36
N ASP A 287 -10.51 3.50 31.95
CA ASP A 287 -11.60 4.46 31.98
C ASP A 287 -11.60 5.41 30.76
N GLY A 288 -10.68 5.19 29.80
CA GLY A 288 -10.52 6.01 28.60
C GLY A 288 -9.81 7.35 28.84
N LYS A 289 -9.34 7.64 30.07
CA LYS A 289 -8.71 8.92 30.40
C LYS A 289 -7.18 8.86 30.26
N PRO A 290 -6.50 9.98 29.94
CA PRO A 290 -5.05 10.02 29.90
C PRO A 290 -4.41 9.61 31.23
N VAL A 291 -3.47 8.67 31.16
CA VAL A 291 -2.71 8.18 32.33
C VAL A 291 -1.71 9.24 32.78
N ARG A 292 -1.56 9.39 34.09
CA ARG A 292 -0.57 10.30 34.69
C ARG A 292 0.81 9.64 34.80
N GLY A 293 1.86 10.45 34.86
CA GLY A 293 3.22 9.98 35.14
C GLY A 293 4.07 9.68 33.90
N LEU A 294 3.50 9.82 32.71
CA LEU A 294 4.27 9.84 31.47
C LEU A 294 4.97 11.19 31.31
N ARG A 295 6.30 11.18 31.30
CA ARG A 295 7.12 12.40 31.19
C ARG A 295 7.08 12.94 29.76
N ALA A 296 7.29 14.25 29.58
CA ALA A 296 7.24 14.89 28.27
C ALA A 296 8.15 14.22 27.22
N LYS A 297 9.44 14.00 27.53
CA LYS A 297 10.37 13.30 26.62
C LYS A 297 10.05 11.82 26.41
N SER A 298 9.39 11.17 27.37
CA SER A 298 8.86 9.82 27.19
C SER A 298 7.64 9.80 26.27
N LEU A 299 6.78 10.82 26.33
CA LEU A 299 5.65 10.99 25.42
C LEU A 299 6.12 11.30 24.00
N GLU A 300 7.15 12.14 23.85
CA GLU A 300 7.79 12.40 22.55
C GLU A 300 8.37 11.13 21.94
N LEU A 301 9.14 10.34 22.73
CA LEU A 301 9.65 9.03 22.30
C LEU A 301 8.51 8.07 21.94
N PHE A 302 7.41 8.08 22.68
CA PHE A 302 6.24 7.28 22.35
C PHE A 302 5.66 7.65 20.99
N VAL A 303 5.45 8.93 20.73
CA VAL A 303 4.94 9.39 19.43
C VAL A 303 5.93 9.02 18.32
N TYR A 304 7.23 9.21 18.53
CA TYR A 304 8.26 8.81 17.58
C TYR A 304 8.17 7.33 17.20
N LEU A 305 8.08 6.43 18.19
CA LEU A 305 7.94 4.99 17.96
C LEU A 305 6.56 4.58 17.41
N VAL A 306 5.51 5.38 17.60
CA VAL A 306 4.20 5.13 16.97
C VAL A 306 4.27 5.37 15.47
N VAL A 307 4.95 6.44 15.06
CA VAL A 307 5.10 6.76 13.64
C VAL A 307 6.04 5.76 12.96
N HIS A 308 7.10 5.35 13.66
CA HIS A 308 8.04 4.32 13.21
C HIS A 308 7.61 2.93 13.69
N ARG A 309 6.46 2.43 13.20
CA ARG A 309 5.85 1.16 13.66
C ARG A 309 6.79 -0.06 13.54
N GLY A 310 7.64 -0.11 12.51
CA GLY A 310 8.65 -1.16 12.33
C GLY A 310 9.79 -1.09 13.35
N GLY A 311 9.90 0.03 14.06
CA GLY A 311 10.96 0.38 14.98
C GLY A 311 11.91 1.41 14.41
N ALA A 312 12.79 1.90 15.27
CA ALA A 312 13.84 2.85 14.92
C ALA A 312 15.14 2.48 15.62
N SER A 313 16.26 2.82 14.98
CA SER A 313 17.58 2.59 15.57
C SER A 313 17.84 3.54 16.73
N LEU A 314 18.79 3.16 17.59
CA LEU A 314 19.28 4.04 18.66
C LEU A 314 19.74 5.40 18.10
N ASP A 315 20.47 5.39 16.98
CA ASP A 315 21.05 6.59 16.37
C ASP A 315 19.96 7.53 15.84
N ASP A 316 18.97 7.01 15.11
CA ASP A 316 17.85 7.80 14.59
C ASP A 316 17.03 8.44 15.72
N ILE A 317 16.78 7.67 16.80
CA ILE A 317 16.06 8.18 17.98
C ILE A 317 16.85 9.29 18.67
N MET A 318 18.17 9.15 18.77
CA MET A 318 19.02 10.16 19.40
C MET A 318 19.08 11.43 18.58
N GLU A 319 19.24 11.31 17.25
CA GLU A 319 19.24 12.43 16.32
C GLU A 319 17.92 13.22 16.38
N ALA A 320 16.78 12.51 16.38
CA ALA A 320 15.48 13.15 16.40
C ALA A 320 15.15 13.83 17.74
N ILE A 321 15.40 13.17 18.88
CA ILE A 321 14.88 13.62 20.19
C ILE A 321 15.91 14.47 20.97
N TRP A 322 17.21 14.26 20.72
CA TRP A 322 18.32 14.90 21.43
C TRP A 322 19.51 15.23 20.51
N PRO A 323 19.32 16.07 19.47
CA PRO A 323 20.38 16.37 18.48
C PRO A 323 21.64 17.00 19.12
N ASP A 324 21.48 17.78 20.19
CA ASP A 324 22.58 18.54 20.83
C ASP A 324 23.37 17.76 21.90
N VAL A 325 23.13 16.45 22.06
CA VAL A 325 23.66 15.67 23.18
C VAL A 325 24.60 14.59 22.69
N THR A 326 25.71 14.39 23.41
CA THR A 326 26.64 13.29 23.16
C THR A 326 25.92 11.93 23.18
N VAL A 327 26.28 11.02 22.27
CA VAL A 327 25.73 9.66 22.14
C VAL A 327 25.56 8.93 23.48
N SER A 328 26.58 8.91 24.34
CA SER A 328 26.50 8.24 25.64
C SER A 328 25.41 8.81 26.56
N ARG A 329 25.29 10.14 26.65
CA ARG A 329 24.24 10.77 27.48
C ARG A 329 22.85 10.62 26.87
N ALA A 330 22.76 10.57 25.54
CA ALA A 330 21.50 10.34 24.85
C ALA A 330 21.01 8.90 25.06
N ALA A 331 21.91 7.90 25.06
CA ALA A 331 21.59 6.51 25.42
C ALA A 331 21.07 6.35 26.87
N ASP A 332 21.67 7.06 27.84
CA ASP A 332 21.18 7.07 29.24
C ASP A 332 19.78 7.70 29.35
N ARG A 333 19.55 8.81 28.63
CA ARG A 333 18.24 9.48 28.56
C ARG A 333 17.20 8.60 27.89
N LEU A 334 17.56 7.91 26.81
CA LEU A 334 16.69 6.95 26.13
C LEU A 334 16.30 5.82 27.08
N SER A 335 17.27 5.22 27.77
CA SER A 335 17.01 4.15 28.74
C SER A 335 16.03 4.59 29.83
N THR A 336 16.17 5.83 30.31
CA THR A 336 15.23 6.43 31.27
C THR A 336 13.84 6.63 30.67
N CYS A 337 13.74 7.12 29.44
CA CYS A 337 12.47 7.33 28.75
C CYS A 337 11.74 6.03 28.47
N VAL A 338 12.47 5.00 28.00
CA VAL A 338 11.98 3.63 27.79
C VAL A 338 11.50 3.01 29.10
N ALA A 339 12.24 3.19 30.21
CA ALA A 339 11.82 2.70 31.52
C ALA A 339 10.50 3.36 31.98
N ASN A 340 10.35 4.67 31.82
CA ASN A 340 9.11 5.38 32.15
C ASN A 340 7.93 4.93 31.27
N LEU A 341 8.16 4.72 29.96
CA LEU A 341 7.15 4.18 29.04
C LEU A 341 6.71 2.77 29.44
N ARG A 342 7.67 1.86 29.62
CA ARG A 342 7.40 0.48 30.01
C ARG A 342 6.61 0.41 31.32
N THR A 343 6.98 1.20 32.34
CA THR A 343 6.26 1.26 33.62
C THR A 343 4.84 1.80 33.45
N THR A 344 4.67 2.88 32.69
CA THR A 344 3.34 3.48 32.46
C THR A 344 2.41 2.51 31.73
N ILE A 345 2.86 1.90 30.63
CA ILE A 345 2.04 0.95 29.85
C ILE A 345 1.73 -0.31 30.68
N ARG A 346 2.70 -0.85 31.43
CA ARG A 346 2.46 -2.00 32.32
C ARG A 346 1.42 -1.70 33.39
N SER A 347 1.43 -0.49 33.98
CA SER A 347 0.46 -0.13 35.01
C SER A 347 -0.98 -0.24 34.50
N VAL A 348 -1.22 0.11 33.23
CA VAL A 348 -2.53 -0.03 32.58
C VAL A 348 -2.80 -1.49 32.20
N ALA A 349 -1.85 -2.15 31.56
CA ALA A 349 -1.99 -3.53 31.09
C ALA A 349 -2.31 -4.53 32.22
N GLN A 350 -1.78 -4.26 33.42
CA GLN A 350 -1.93 -5.11 34.62
C GLN A 350 -3.08 -4.64 35.52
N THR A 351 -3.80 -3.56 35.17
CA THR A 351 -4.95 -3.11 35.95
C THR A 351 -6.06 -4.16 35.90
N GLY A 352 -6.37 -4.76 37.07
CA GLY A 352 -7.39 -5.80 37.21
C GLY A 352 -6.89 -7.23 37.01
N THR A 353 -5.56 -7.44 36.92
CA THR A 353 -4.93 -8.77 36.88
C THR A 353 -4.36 -9.10 38.26
N GLU A 354 -4.72 -10.26 38.82
CA GLU A 354 -4.09 -10.78 40.03
C GLU A 354 -2.59 -10.99 39.77
N PRO A 355 -1.69 -10.54 40.66
CA PRO A 355 -0.26 -10.78 40.51
C PRO A 355 0.01 -12.29 40.56
N SER A 356 0.33 -12.87 39.42
CA SER A 356 0.81 -14.24 39.29
C SER A 356 2.31 -14.22 39.03
N ASP A 357 3.08 -14.92 39.86
CA ASP A 357 4.54 -15.06 39.70
C ASP A 357 4.94 -15.79 38.40
N ASP A 358 4.00 -16.52 37.76
CA ASP A 358 4.20 -17.25 36.50
C ASP A 358 3.75 -16.47 35.24
N ALA A 359 3.27 -15.23 35.38
CA ALA A 359 2.85 -14.45 34.22
C ALA A 359 4.06 -13.98 33.38
N PRO A 360 4.05 -14.15 32.04
CA PRO A 360 5.15 -13.71 31.20
C PRO A 360 5.38 -12.21 31.32
N LYS A 361 6.65 -11.81 31.48
CA LYS A 361 7.03 -10.41 31.65
C LYS A 361 6.62 -9.60 30.42
N ILE A 362 5.62 -8.74 30.59
CA ILE A 362 5.12 -7.85 29.55
C ILE A 362 6.22 -6.83 29.19
N GLU A 363 6.57 -6.76 27.90
CA GLU A 363 7.56 -5.84 27.36
C GLU A 363 6.91 -4.88 26.33
N PRO A 364 6.44 -3.70 26.78
CA PRO A 364 5.75 -2.73 25.91
C PRO A 364 6.63 -2.06 24.85
N VAL A 365 7.91 -1.89 25.16
CA VAL A 365 8.94 -1.37 24.25
C VAL A 365 9.97 -2.48 24.11
N VAL A 366 10.13 -3.04 22.93
CA VAL A 366 11.07 -4.13 22.64
C VAL A 366 12.36 -3.54 22.09
N ASN A 367 13.50 -4.08 22.51
CA ASN A 367 14.81 -3.72 21.97
C ASN A 367 15.43 -4.96 21.34
N THR A 368 15.57 -4.96 20.01
CA THR A 368 16.18 -6.03 19.23
C THR A 368 17.56 -5.59 18.76
N GLY A 369 18.54 -5.62 19.66
CA GLY A 369 19.94 -5.32 19.30
C GLY A 369 20.23 -3.87 18.92
N GLY A 370 19.54 -2.89 19.53
CA GLY A 370 19.70 -1.46 19.24
C GLY A 370 18.55 -0.87 18.42
N HIS A 371 17.58 -1.70 18.02
CA HIS A 371 16.36 -1.29 17.34
C HIS A 371 15.17 -1.32 18.30
N TYR A 372 14.52 -0.17 18.51
CA TYR A 372 13.42 -0.01 19.45
C TYR A 372 12.09 0.05 18.71
N HIS A 373 11.12 -0.75 19.15
CA HIS A 373 9.75 -0.65 18.65
C HIS A 373 8.73 -0.86 19.77
N LEU A 374 7.52 -0.34 19.57
CA LEU A 374 6.39 -0.63 20.45
C LEU A 374 5.86 -2.03 20.15
N ASN A 375 5.44 -2.75 21.19
CA ASN A 375 4.84 -4.06 21.03
C ASN A 375 3.38 -3.91 20.56
N SER A 376 3.14 -4.12 19.28
CA SER A 376 1.81 -4.00 18.65
C SER A 376 0.80 -5.03 19.10
N ASN A 377 1.20 -6.10 19.79
CA ASN A 377 0.27 -7.05 20.40
C ASN A 377 -0.28 -6.54 21.73
N LEU A 378 0.45 -5.63 22.39
CA LEU A 378 0.07 -5.05 23.67
C LEU A 378 -0.63 -3.70 23.54
N LEU A 379 -0.29 -2.92 22.51
CA LEU A 379 -0.86 -1.61 22.27
C LEU A 379 -1.87 -1.63 21.13
N GLN A 380 -2.90 -0.79 21.28
CA GLN A 380 -3.77 -0.38 20.20
C GLN A 380 -3.71 1.14 20.09
N VAL A 381 -3.12 1.62 19.00
CA VAL A 381 -2.94 3.06 18.74
C VAL A 381 -3.93 3.47 17.67
N ASP A 382 -4.58 4.62 17.86
CA ASP A 382 -5.51 5.21 16.90
C ASP A 382 -4.93 5.36 15.49
N TRP A 383 -3.69 5.85 15.35
CA TRP A 383 -3.01 5.99 14.06
C TRP A 383 -2.78 4.65 13.36
N TRP A 384 -2.43 3.60 14.10
CA TRP A 384 -2.32 2.24 13.53
C TRP A 384 -3.68 1.68 13.15
N THR A 385 -4.71 1.96 13.96
CA THR A 385 -6.09 1.54 13.67
C THR A 385 -6.58 2.18 12.38
N ALA A 386 -6.32 3.48 12.17
CA ALA A 386 -6.65 4.19 10.95
C ALA A 386 -5.89 3.63 9.73
N GLN A 387 -4.59 3.38 9.84
CA GLN A 387 -3.79 2.81 8.75
C GLN A 387 -4.21 1.38 8.39
N ASP A 388 -4.37 0.50 9.37
CA ASP A 388 -4.74 -0.90 9.15
C ASP A 388 -6.16 -1.00 8.57
N ALA A 389 -7.08 -0.15 9.01
CA ALA A 389 -8.41 -0.08 8.43
C ALA A 389 -8.38 0.44 6.99
N TYR A 390 -7.58 1.49 6.71
CA TYR A 390 -7.44 2.02 5.36
C TYR A 390 -6.78 1.03 4.39
N ALA A 391 -5.77 0.27 4.82
CA ALA A 391 -5.13 -0.75 4.00
C ALA A 391 -6.12 -1.83 3.53
N ARG A 392 -7.13 -2.18 4.35
CA ARG A 392 -8.17 -3.15 3.99
C ARG A 392 -9.16 -2.66 2.94
N VAL A 393 -9.22 -1.35 2.67
CA VAL A 393 -10.09 -0.79 1.62
C VAL A 393 -9.70 -1.34 0.25
N ALA A 394 -8.40 -1.50 -0.02
CA ALA A 394 -7.90 -2.03 -1.29
C ALA A 394 -8.31 -3.48 -1.53
N THR A 395 -8.49 -4.28 -0.48
CA THR A 395 -8.85 -5.70 -0.58
C THR A 395 -10.34 -5.97 -0.38
N ALA A 396 -11.15 -4.93 -0.19
CA ALA A 396 -12.58 -5.08 0.05
C ALA A 396 -13.31 -5.39 -1.27
N ALA A 397 -14.20 -6.38 -1.24
CA ALA A 397 -14.89 -6.89 -2.41
C ALA A 397 -16.00 -5.96 -2.94
N ASP A 398 -16.54 -5.10 -2.09
CA ASP A 398 -17.68 -4.25 -2.40
C ASP A 398 -17.62 -2.91 -1.64
N ASP A 399 -18.43 -1.95 -2.08
CA ASP A 399 -18.44 -0.59 -1.58
C ASP A 399 -18.96 -0.47 -0.13
N ASP A 400 -19.87 -1.35 0.31
CA ASP A 400 -20.34 -1.36 1.70
C ASP A 400 -19.22 -1.80 2.65
N THR A 401 -18.45 -2.82 2.26
CA THR A 401 -17.26 -3.28 2.99
C THR A 401 -16.17 -2.20 2.98
N ARG A 402 -15.91 -1.53 1.85
CA ARG A 402 -14.99 -0.39 1.77
C ARG A 402 -15.40 0.72 2.72
N LEU A 403 -16.68 1.09 2.72
CA LEU A 403 -17.23 2.13 3.59
C LEU A 403 -17.13 1.75 5.07
N ALA A 404 -17.36 0.47 5.43
CA ALA A 404 -17.20 0.00 6.80
C ALA A 404 -15.75 0.15 7.30
N HIS A 405 -14.76 -0.17 6.46
CA HIS A 405 -13.34 0.04 6.77
C HIS A 405 -12.99 1.52 6.89
N LEU A 406 -13.46 2.36 5.99
CA LEU A 406 -13.27 3.82 6.06
C LEU A 406 -13.90 4.42 7.32
N ARG A 407 -15.10 3.98 7.70
CA ARG A 407 -15.75 4.40 8.96
C ARG A 407 -14.94 3.99 10.19
N THR A 408 -14.34 2.80 10.17
CA THR A 408 -13.43 2.35 11.24
C THR A 408 -12.21 3.27 11.33
N ALA A 409 -11.63 3.68 10.20
CA ALA A 409 -10.50 4.60 10.18
C ALA A 409 -10.88 6.00 10.68
N ILE A 410 -12.03 6.52 10.26
CA ILE A 410 -12.57 7.83 10.70
C ILE A 410 -12.85 7.82 12.20
N ALA A 411 -13.44 6.76 12.74
CA ALA A 411 -13.72 6.65 14.17
C ALA A 411 -12.45 6.68 15.05
N ALA A 412 -11.29 6.29 14.50
CA ALA A 412 -10.00 6.41 15.17
C ALA A 412 -9.39 7.81 15.06
N ALA A 413 -9.79 8.63 14.08
CA ALA A 413 -9.20 9.93 13.83
C ALA A 413 -9.86 11.03 14.69
N SER A 414 -9.22 11.40 15.81
CA SER A 414 -9.70 12.49 16.67
C SER A 414 -9.02 13.86 16.49
N GLY A 415 -8.07 13.98 15.56
CA GLY A 415 -7.31 15.21 15.30
C GLY A 415 -6.10 14.97 14.39
N GLY A 416 -5.24 15.98 14.27
CA GLY A 416 -3.96 15.88 13.58
C GLY A 416 -2.92 15.11 14.38
N LEU A 417 -1.90 14.57 13.72
CA LEU A 417 -0.87 13.78 14.40
C LEU A 417 -0.14 14.62 15.45
N ALA A 418 -0.25 14.24 16.72
CA ALA A 418 0.37 14.87 17.88
C ALA A 418 0.03 16.36 18.09
N ASP A 419 -1.21 16.76 17.84
CA ASP A 419 -1.67 18.15 18.03
C ASP A 419 -1.21 18.77 19.36
N GLY A 420 -0.79 20.04 19.27
CA GLY A 420 -0.26 20.80 20.41
C GLY A 420 1.17 20.45 20.83
N SER A 421 1.83 19.51 20.15
CA SER A 421 3.23 19.13 20.44
C SER A 421 4.22 19.82 19.49
N GLY A 422 5.19 20.56 20.02
CA GLY A 422 6.26 21.22 19.24
C GLY A 422 7.50 20.34 19.07
N TYR A 423 7.35 19.14 18.50
CA TYR A 423 8.47 18.25 18.22
C TYR A 423 9.15 18.67 16.91
N GLU A 424 10.47 18.83 16.89
CA GLU A 424 11.20 19.37 15.72
C GLU A 424 11.23 18.41 14.52
N TRP A 425 11.15 17.09 14.76
CA TRP A 425 11.28 16.06 13.74
C TRP A 425 9.96 15.68 13.04
N ILE A 426 8.80 16.13 13.54
CA ILE A 426 7.51 15.49 13.22
C ILE A 426 6.79 16.05 11.99
N ASP A 427 7.25 17.17 11.41
CA ASP A 427 6.45 17.90 10.41
C ASP A 427 6.16 17.08 9.16
N THR A 428 7.12 16.30 8.68
CA THR A 428 6.93 15.37 7.55
C THR A 428 5.87 14.32 7.86
N ASP A 429 5.86 13.78 9.08
CA ASP A 429 4.91 12.77 9.52
C ASP A 429 3.51 13.35 9.73
N ARG A 430 3.42 14.59 10.24
CA ARG A 430 2.15 15.33 10.32
C ARG A 430 1.54 15.50 8.94
N GLU A 431 2.35 15.91 7.96
CA GLU A 431 1.87 16.09 6.59
C GLU A 431 1.45 14.76 5.96
N HIS A 432 2.22 13.69 6.15
CA HIS A 432 1.83 12.36 5.69
C HIS A 432 0.51 11.88 6.31
N ALA A 433 0.34 12.06 7.63
CA ALA A 433 -0.89 11.70 8.33
C ALA A 433 -2.08 12.54 7.84
N ARG A 434 -1.90 13.86 7.68
CA ARG A 434 -2.92 14.78 7.15
C ARG A 434 -3.38 14.34 5.76
N ARG A 435 -2.47 14.10 4.82
CA ARG A 435 -2.78 13.62 3.46
C ARG A 435 -3.55 12.30 3.48
N ARG A 436 -3.16 11.36 4.36
CA ARG A 436 -3.85 10.08 4.48
C ARG A 436 -5.28 10.25 5.01
N LEU A 437 -5.48 11.09 6.04
CA LEU A 437 -6.81 11.39 6.57
C LEU A 437 -7.70 12.07 5.52
N VAL A 438 -7.17 13.02 4.75
CA VAL A 438 -7.91 13.65 3.63
C VAL A 438 -8.41 12.60 2.64
N LYS A 439 -7.56 11.64 2.24
CA LYS A 439 -7.95 10.54 1.35
C LYS A 439 -9.04 9.66 1.96
N ILE A 440 -8.93 9.32 3.25
CA ILE A 440 -9.94 8.52 3.97
C ILE A 440 -11.30 9.21 3.96
N TYR A 441 -11.36 10.49 4.35
CA TYR A 441 -12.62 11.25 4.39
C TYR A 441 -13.21 11.44 3.00
N ALA A 442 -12.40 11.79 2.00
CA ALA A 442 -12.86 12.01 0.63
C ALA A 442 -13.41 10.72 -0.02
N GLN A 443 -12.76 9.58 0.18
CA GLN A 443 -13.25 8.29 -0.33
C GLN A 443 -14.56 7.87 0.36
N ALA A 444 -14.66 8.03 1.68
CA ALA A 444 -15.89 7.73 2.41
C ALA A 444 -17.06 8.60 1.92
N ALA A 445 -16.79 9.89 1.70
CA ALA A 445 -17.76 10.82 1.14
C ALA A 445 -18.20 10.42 -0.28
N GLY A 446 -17.25 10.00 -1.13
CA GLY A 446 -17.51 9.54 -2.48
C GLY A 446 -18.48 8.35 -2.52
N LEU A 447 -18.23 7.32 -1.70
CA LEU A 447 -19.09 6.12 -1.63
C LEU A 447 -20.51 6.42 -1.13
N GLN A 448 -20.69 7.48 -0.35
CA GLN A 448 -21.99 7.88 0.19
C GLN A 448 -22.69 8.98 -0.61
N ALA A 449 -22.05 9.55 -1.63
CA ALA A 449 -22.52 10.77 -2.28
C ALA A 449 -23.90 10.64 -2.96
N ASP A 450 -24.28 9.42 -3.38
CA ASP A 450 -25.55 9.14 -4.05
C ASP A 450 -26.61 8.60 -3.08
N SER A 451 -26.22 7.82 -2.06
CA SER A 451 -27.14 7.18 -1.10
C SER A 451 -27.48 8.05 0.11
N ASP A 452 -26.50 8.82 0.60
CA ASP A 452 -26.64 9.74 1.73
C ASP A 452 -25.79 11.01 1.50
N PRO A 453 -26.28 11.94 0.65
CA PRO A 453 -25.54 13.16 0.32
C PRO A 453 -25.33 14.07 1.55
N ALA A 454 -26.17 13.98 2.58
CA ALA A 454 -25.98 14.76 3.81
C ALA A 454 -24.78 14.26 4.60
N ALA A 455 -24.64 12.94 4.78
CA ALA A 455 -23.45 12.36 5.40
C ALA A 455 -22.19 12.60 4.56
N ALA A 456 -22.29 12.47 3.23
CA ALA A 456 -21.18 12.73 2.32
C ALA A 456 -20.68 14.19 2.41
N LEU A 457 -21.60 15.16 2.54
CA LEU A 457 -21.23 16.57 2.67
C LEU A 457 -20.44 16.83 3.96
N ALA A 458 -20.88 16.28 5.09
CA ALA A 458 -20.17 16.42 6.36
C ALA A 458 -18.74 15.83 6.32
N LEU A 459 -18.55 14.73 5.59
CA LEU A 459 -17.24 14.12 5.36
C LEU A 459 -16.36 15.00 4.46
N TYR A 460 -16.91 15.55 3.37
CA TYR A 460 -16.18 16.49 2.52
C TYR A 460 -15.81 17.79 3.24
N ASP A 461 -16.67 18.30 4.13
CA ASP A 461 -16.36 19.48 4.95
C ASP A 461 -15.21 19.19 5.93
N THR A 462 -15.17 17.99 6.51
CA THR A 462 -14.05 17.54 7.35
C THR A 462 -12.77 17.43 6.53
N ALA A 463 -12.83 16.87 5.32
CA ALA A 463 -11.68 16.79 4.41
C ALA A 463 -11.18 18.20 4.01
N ARG A 464 -12.08 19.15 3.75
CA ARG A 464 -11.74 20.56 3.48
C ARG A 464 -11.09 21.24 4.67
N ALA A 465 -11.53 20.97 5.89
CA ALA A 465 -10.89 21.54 7.07
C ALA A 465 -9.43 21.05 7.24
N LEU A 466 -9.12 19.84 6.75
CA LEU A 466 -7.76 19.29 6.72
C LEU A 466 -6.94 19.78 5.53
N ASP A 467 -7.57 20.15 4.41
CA ASP A 467 -6.93 20.64 3.19
C ASP A 467 -7.68 21.83 2.58
N PRO A 468 -7.60 23.02 3.21
CA PRO A 468 -8.45 24.16 2.89
C PRO A 468 -8.22 24.74 1.50
N LEU A 469 -7.01 24.57 0.95
CA LEU A 469 -6.59 25.06 -0.36
C LEU A 469 -6.99 24.14 -1.53
N SER A 470 -7.71 23.04 -1.27
CA SER A 470 -8.06 22.07 -2.31
C SER A 470 -9.31 22.48 -3.08
N ASP A 471 -9.12 22.97 -4.31
CA ASP A 471 -10.19 23.19 -5.30
C ASP A 471 -11.04 21.95 -5.54
N GLU A 472 -10.42 20.77 -5.65
CA GLU A 472 -11.17 19.54 -5.94
C GLU A 472 -12.10 19.14 -4.79
N LEU A 473 -11.64 19.23 -3.53
CA LEU A 473 -12.51 18.97 -2.38
C LEU A 473 -13.64 20.01 -2.29
N ALA A 474 -13.36 21.28 -2.60
CA ALA A 474 -14.38 22.32 -2.70
C ALA A 474 -15.42 21.99 -3.77
N ARG A 475 -14.98 21.62 -4.97
CA ARG A 475 -15.86 21.25 -6.09
C ARG A 475 -16.74 20.05 -5.75
N ARG A 476 -16.19 19.01 -5.11
CA ARG A 476 -16.98 17.85 -4.64
C ARG A 476 -18.01 18.24 -3.59
N ALA A 477 -17.61 19.02 -2.58
CA ALA A 477 -18.53 19.50 -1.55
C ALA A 477 -19.66 20.38 -2.14
N MET A 478 -19.34 21.27 -3.09
CA MET A 478 -20.34 22.09 -3.79
C MET A 478 -21.31 21.24 -4.61
N ARG A 479 -20.84 20.22 -5.35
CA ARG A 479 -21.73 19.29 -6.06
C ARG A 479 -22.67 18.55 -5.10
N THR A 480 -22.15 18.10 -3.96
CA THR A 480 -22.97 17.42 -2.94
C THR A 480 -23.99 18.36 -2.29
N ALA A 481 -23.62 19.61 -1.99
CA ALA A 481 -24.55 20.63 -1.51
C ALA A 481 -25.64 20.94 -2.54
N ALA A 482 -25.29 21.02 -3.82
CA ALA A 482 -26.27 21.22 -4.89
C ALA A 482 -27.25 20.04 -5.02
N ARG A 483 -26.80 18.79 -4.84
CA ARG A 483 -27.70 17.62 -4.78
C ARG A 483 -28.71 17.69 -3.63
N LEU A 484 -28.35 18.35 -2.53
CA LEU A 484 -29.24 18.61 -1.40
C LEU A 484 -30.17 19.82 -1.63
N GLY A 485 -30.08 20.50 -2.78
CA GLY A 485 -30.82 21.74 -3.03
C GLY A 485 -30.26 22.96 -2.29
N ASP A 486 -29.07 22.85 -1.69
CA ASP A 486 -28.51 23.87 -0.81
C ASP A 486 -27.65 24.89 -1.57
N ALA A 487 -28.33 25.85 -2.21
CA ALA A 487 -27.66 26.95 -2.90
C ALA A 487 -26.86 27.87 -1.93
N ALA A 488 -27.23 27.95 -0.65
CA ALA A 488 -26.49 28.71 0.33
C ALA A 488 -25.16 28.03 0.64
N GLY A 489 -25.18 26.71 0.86
CA GLY A 489 -24.01 25.88 1.12
C GLY A 489 -23.01 25.85 -0.04
N VAL A 490 -23.47 25.96 -1.30
CA VAL A 490 -22.56 26.13 -2.45
C VAL A 490 -21.79 27.46 -2.36
N ARG A 491 -22.50 28.57 -2.10
CA ARG A 491 -21.87 29.91 -1.99
C ARG A 491 -20.90 30.00 -0.81
N GLU A 492 -21.28 29.43 0.33
CA GLU A 492 -20.45 29.40 1.53
C GLU A 492 -19.11 28.72 1.26
N ARG A 493 -19.12 27.56 0.59
CA ARG A 493 -17.90 26.80 0.28
C ARG A 493 -17.00 27.48 -0.74
N LEU A 494 -17.57 28.13 -1.76
CA LEU A 494 -16.80 28.95 -2.69
C LEU A 494 -16.14 30.13 -1.97
N THR A 495 -16.90 30.87 -1.16
CA THR A 495 -16.40 32.03 -0.39
C THR A 495 -15.29 31.60 0.57
N ALA A 496 -15.45 30.46 1.23
CA ALA A 496 -14.44 29.91 2.12
C ALA A 496 -13.17 29.51 1.35
N LEU A 497 -13.28 28.92 0.16
CA LEU A 497 -12.12 28.59 -0.67
C LEU A 497 -11.38 29.85 -1.15
N HIS A 498 -12.10 30.86 -1.66
CA HIS A 498 -11.49 32.14 -2.04
C HIS A 498 -10.68 32.73 -0.91
N ARG A 499 -11.25 32.83 0.29
CA ARG A 499 -10.56 33.38 1.46
C ARG A 499 -9.24 32.66 1.75
N GLU A 500 -9.27 31.31 1.79
CA GLU A 500 -8.07 30.53 2.12
C GLU A 500 -7.00 30.60 1.02
N LEU A 501 -7.39 30.63 -0.25
CA LEU A 501 -6.47 30.78 -1.38
C LEU A 501 -5.88 32.20 -1.45
N ASP A 502 -6.69 33.23 -1.25
CA ASP A 502 -6.25 34.63 -1.19
C ASP A 502 -5.25 34.85 -0.05
N ASP A 503 -5.53 34.31 1.14
CA ASP A 503 -4.63 34.36 2.30
C ASP A 503 -3.28 33.67 2.02
N ALA A 504 -3.28 32.64 1.14
CA ALA A 504 -2.07 31.95 0.69
C ALA A 504 -1.41 32.59 -0.55
N GLY A 505 -2.01 33.62 -1.15
CA GLY A 505 -1.53 34.26 -2.39
C GLY A 505 -1.65 33.37 -3.63
N ILE A 506 -2.65 32.49 -3.66
CA ILE A 506 -2.92 31.55 -4.75
C ILE A 506 -4.22 31.98 -5.45
N ASP A 507 -4.22 32.00 -6.78
CA ASP A 507 -5.45 32.24 -7.55
C ASP A 507 -6.31 30.98 -7.60
N ILE A 508 -7.62 31.13 -7.44
CA ILE A 508 -8.59 30.04 -7.63
C ILE A 508 -8.61 29.54 -9.08
N ALA A 509 -8.85 28.25 -9.27
CA ALA A 509 -9.01 27.71 -10.62
C ALA A 509 -10.31 28.25 -11.27
N PRO A 510 -10.26 28.78 -12.52
CA PRO A 510 -11.45 29.27 -13.21
C PRO A 510 -12.58 28.23 -13.30
N ASP A 511 -12.23 26.96 -13.53
CA ASP A 511 -13.18 25.84 -13.57
C ASP A 511 -13.98 25.68 -12.27
N THR A 512 -13.42 26.06 -11.12
CA THR A 512 -14.10 26.01 -9.82
C THR A 512 -15.18 27.07 -9.72
N GLU A 513 -14.89 28.29 -10.18
CA GLU A 513 -15.86 29.39 -10.23
C GLU A 513 -16.97 29.13 -11.27
N GLU A 514 -16.60 28.60 -12.43
CA GLU A 514 -17.53 28.20 -13.48
C GLU A 514 -18.48 27.10 -13.00
N LEU A 515 -17.94 26.07 -12.31
CA LEU A 515 -18.75 25.02 -11.70
C LEU A 515 -19.76 25.60 -10.70
N ALA A 516 -19.30 26.42 -9.76
CA ALA A 516 -20.17 27.01 -8.75
C ALA A 516 -21.29 27.85 -9.40
N THR A 517 -20.95 28.61 -10.44
CA THR A 517 -21.92 29.40 -11.22
C THR A 517 -22.95 28.51 -11.92
N SER A 518 -22.52 27.40 -12.52
CA SER A 518 -23.43 26.43 -13.15
C SER A 518 -24.38 25.83 -12.11
N LEU A 519 -23.86 25.31 -11.00
CA LEU A 519 -24.66 24.69 -9.95
C LEU A 519 -25.72 25.65 -9.38
N LEU A 520 -25.36 26.92 -9.14
CA LEU A 520 -26.29 27.93 -8.64
C LEU A 520 -27.37 28.30 -9.66
N ARG A 521 -27.06 28.24 -10.96
CA ARG A 521 -28.04 28.47 -12.02
C ARG A 521 -29.04 27.33 -12.11
N ASP A 522 -28.56 26.09 -12.04
CA ASP A 522 -29.40 24.89 -12.10
C ASP A 522 -30.35 24.84 -10.89
N LEU A 523 -29.86 25.19 -9.71
CA LEU A 523 -30.69 25.30 -8.49
C LEU A 523 -31.75 26.41 -8.57
N ALA A 524 -31.53 27.45 -9.37
CA ALA A 524 -32.50 28.53 -9.57
C ALA A 524 -33.58 28.17 -10.61
N ASN A 525 -33.30 27.19 -11.48
CA ASN A 525 -34.20 26.71 -12.54
C ASN A 525 -34.34 25.17 -12.44
N PRO A 526 -35.03 24.66 -11.39
CA PRO A 526 -35.04 23.24 -11.01
C PRO A 526 -35.73 22.32 -12.02
#